data_AF-A0A8K1ZX60-F1
#
_entry.id   AF-A0A8K1ZX60-F1
#
_cell.length_a   1.000
_cell.length_b   1.000
_cell.length_c   1.000
_cell.angle_alpha   90.00
_cell.angle_beta   90.00
_cell.angle_gamma   90.00
#
_symmetry.space_group_name_H-M   'P 1'
#
loop_
_entity.id
_entity.type
_entity.pdbx_description
1 polymer ?
#
loop_
_entity_poly.entity_id
_entity_poly.type
_entity_poly.pdbx_seq_one_letter_code
_entity_poly.pdbx_strand_id
1 'polypeptide(L)'
;MSRWINFLALLPSTSLTLLIISIAFLRFYDETDFLILGQLTSPRLWSNRLTLAAIVVAVVNLGVEWNRRNRETDRLDRAEGQRAEDERRRRENRARAAARRAEEAERQTRRARVEIERDLALLTFLADPSEQNRQKLTQAIALLSEYRDSL
;
A
#
# COMPACT_ATOMS: atom_id res chain seq x y z
N MET A 1 -9.59 -22.26 -14.21
CA MET A 1 -10.15 -20.94 -14.58
C MET A 1 -9.27 -20.10 -15.52
N SER A 2 -7.96 -19.95 -15.28
CA SER A 2 -7.08 -19.01 -16.02
C SER A 2 -7.01 -19.22 -17.55
N ARG A 3 -7.04 -20.48 -18.02
CA ARG A 3 -6.90 -20.81 -19.46
C ARG A 3 -8.08 -20.31 -20.31
N TRP A 4 -9.31 -20.40 -19.80
CA TRP A 4 -10.50 -19.92 -20.51
C TRP A 4 -10.49 -18.38 -20.62
N ILE A 5 -10.09 -17.68 -19.56
CA ILE A 5 -9.97 -16.21 -19.58
C ILE A 5 -8.92 -15.75 -20.58
N ASN A 6 -7.78 -16.44 -20.67
CA ASN A 6 -6.77 -16.15 -21.71
C ASN A 6 -7.30 -16.42 -23.12
N PHE A 7 -8.09 -17.48 -23.32
CA PHE A 7 -8.70 -17.79 -24.63
C PHE A 7 -9.77 -16.76 -25.03
N LEU A 8 -10.59 -16.31 -24.08
CA LEU A 8 -11.59 -15.25 -24.28
C LEU A 8 -10.95 -13.86 -24.44
N ALA A 9 -9.76 -13.63 -23.89
CA ALA A 9 -8.96 -12.42 -24.11
C ALA A 9 -8.24 -12.41 -25.48
N LEU A 10 -8.10 -13.58 -26.10
CA LEU A 10 -7.56 -13.73 -27.45
C LEU A 10 -8.63 -13.52 -28.53
N LEU A 11 -9.91 -13.42 -28.15
CA LEU A 11 -10.99 -13.04 -29.06
C LEU A 11 -10.68 -11.62 -29.54
N PRO A 12 -10.25 -11.46 -30.80
CA PRO A 12 -9.74 -10.18 -31.23
C PRO A 12 -10.91 -9.18 -31.25
N SER A 13 -10.64 -7.93 -30.90
CA SER A 13 -11.59 -6.81 -31.05
C SER A 13 -12.26 -6.79 -32.44
N THR A 14 -11.55 -7.34 -33.43
CA THR A 14 -12.00 -7.52 -34.80
C THR A 14 -13.18 -8.48 -34.97
N SER A 15 -13.43 -9.41 -34.05
CA SER A 15 -14.58 -10.33 -34.13
C SER A 15 -15.91 -9.60 -33.97
N LEU A 16 -15.99 -8.61 -33.07
CA LEU A 16 -17.18 -7.78 -32.94
C LEU A 16 -17.41 -6.95 -34.21
N THR A 17 -16.36 -6.37 -34.78
CA THR A 17 -16.47 -5.61 -36.03
C THR A 17 -16.88 -6.49 -37.20
N LEU A 18 -16.35 -7.72 -37.31
CA LEU A 18 -16.73 -8.67 -38.35
C LEU A 18 -18.19 -9.09 -38.23
N LEU A 19 -18.69 -9.28 -36.99
CA LEU A 19 -20.10 -9.58 -36.74
C LEU A 19 -20.98 -8.40 -37.11
N ILE A 20 -20.63 -7.17 -36.74
CA ILE A 20 -21.37 -5.95 -37.11
C ILE A 20 -21.43 -5.79 -38.64
N ILE A 21 -20.30 -5.97 -39.33
CA ILE A 21 -20.23 -5.90 -40.80
C ILE A 21 -21.11 -6.98 -41.42
N SER A 22 -21.07 -8.21 -40.91
CA SER A 22 -21.89 -9.33 -41.40
C SER A 22 -23.38 -9.09 -41.17
N ILE A 23 -23.77 -8.55 -40.00
CA ILE A 23 -25.15 -8.17 -39.69
C ILE A 23 -25.64 -7.08 -40.65
N ALA A 24 -24.84 -6.05 -40.88
CA ALA A 24 -25.16 -4.96 -41.79
C ALA A 24 -25.33 -5.47 -43.22
N PHE A 25 -24.44 -6.35 -43.68
CA PHE A 25 -24.52 -6.99 -45.00
C PHE A 25 -25.82 -7.79 -45.17
N LEU A 26 -26.14 -8.66 -44.21
CA LEU A 26 -27.36 -9.48 -44.24
C LEU A 26 -28.67 -8.68 -44.09
N ARG A 27 -28.59 -7.46 -43.55
CA ARG A 27 -29.76 -6.57 -43.37
C ARG A 27 -29.95 -5.62 -44.54
N PHE A 28 -28.89 -5.31 -45.28
CA PHE A 28 -28.89 -4.38 -46.41
C PHE A 28 -29.28 -5.06 -47.73
N TYR A 29 -28.91 -6.32 -47.93
CA TYR A 29 -29.30 -7.11 -49.11
C TYR A 29 -30.64 -7.84 -48.87
N ASP A 30 -31.54 -7.82 -49.85
CA ASP A 30 -32.87 -8.43 -49.75
C ASP A 30 -32.89 -9.87 -50.30
N GLU A 31 -33.95 -10.65 -50.06
CA GLU A 31 -34.05 -12.05 -50.50
C GLU A 31 -33.80 -12.24 -52.01
N THR A 32 -34.15 -11.24 -52.83
CA THR A 32 -33.92 -11.22 -54.28
C THR A 32 -32.44 -11.16 -54.68
N ASP A 33 -31.58 -10.54 -53.87
CA ASP A 33 -30.14 -10.44 -54.17
C ASP A 33 -29.40 -11.75 -53.83
N PHE A 34 -29.88 -12.48 -52.81
CA PHE A 34 -29.35 -13.80 -52.45
C PHE A 34 -29.92 -14.94 -53.30
N LEU A 35 -31.07 -14.71 -53.97
CA LEU A 35 -31.65 -15.64 -54.94
C LEU A 35 -30.77 -15.83 -56.19
N ILE A 36 -30.06 -14.79 -56.65
CA ILE A 36 -29.09 -14.89 -57.76
C ILE A 36 -27.90 -15.80 -57.39
N LEU A 37 -27.56 -15.87 -56.09
CA LEU A 37 -26.49 -16.71 -55.54
C LEU A 37 -26.98 -18.09 -55.08
N GLY A 38 -28.29 -18.35 -55.06
CA GLY A 38 -28.90 -19.68 -54.81
C GLY A 38 -28.57 -20.34 -53.46
N GLN A 39 -27.95 -19.63 -52.50
CA GLN A 39 -27.25 -20.27 -51.37
C GLN A 39 -27.78 -19.91 -49.97
N LEU A 40 -28.56 -18.85 -49.78
CA LEU A 40 -29.07 -18.47 -48.45
C LEU A 40 -30.59 -18.34 -48.39
N THR A 41 -31.23 -19.33 -47.77
CA THR A 41 -32.64 -19.26 -47.37
C THR A 41 -32.76 -18.46 -46.06
N SER A 42 -33.64 -17.46 -46.02
CA SER A 42 -34.00 -16.65 -44.83
C SER A 42 -32.87 -15.76 -44.25
N PRO A 43 -32.37 -14.74 -44.98
CA PRO A 43 -31.30 -13.84 -44.55
C PRO A 43 -31.61 -13.09 -43.23
N ARG A 44 -32.89 -12.78 -42.97
CA ARG A 44 -33.34 -12.15 -41.72
C ARG A 44 -33.11 -13.04 -40.49
N LEU A 45 -33.28 -14.36 -40.61
CA LEU A 45 -33.04 -15.31 -39.52
C LEU A 45 -31.54 -15.37 -39.17
N TRP A 46 -30.68 -15.38 -40.19
CA TRP A 46 -29.24 -15.34 -40.03
C TRP A 46 -28.75 -14.03 -39.41
N SER A 47 -29.30 -12.88 -39.83
CA SER A 47 -29.02 -11.57 -39.22
C SER A 47 -29.35 -11.53 -37.73
N ASN A 48 -30.49 -12.09 -37.32
CA ASN A 48 -30.88 -12.16 -35.91
C ASN A 48 -29.93 -13.07 -35.09
N ARG A 49 -29.49 -14.20 -35.66
CA ARG A 49 -28.50 -15.09 -35.03
C ARG A 49 -27.15 -14.41 -34.85
N LEU A 50 -26.69 -13.66 -35.86
CA LEU A 50 -25.45 -12.90 -35.77
C LEU A 50 -25.55 -11.73 -34.78
N THR A 51 -26.71 -11.08 -34.68
CA THR A 51 -26.95 -10.05 -33.66
C THR A 51 -26.82 -10.62 -32.25
N LEU A 52 -27.41 -11.78 -31.99
CA LEU A 52 -27.25 -12.49 -30.71
C LEU A 52 -25.79 -12.86 -30.46
N ALA A 53 -25.09 -13.37 -31.48
CA ALA A 53 -23.65 -13.67 -31.37
C ALA A 53 -22.82 -12.42 -31.06
N ALA A 54 -23.13 -11.27 -31.68
CA ALA A 54 -22.46 -10.00 -31.42
C ALA A 54 -22.66 -9.51 -29.98
N ILE A 55 -23.87 -9.65 -29.44
CA ILE A 55 -24.17 -9.30 -28.04
C ILE A 55 -23.37 -10.19 -27.10
N VAL A 56 -23.34 -11.51 -27.33
CA VAL A 56 -22.57 -12.45 -26.50
C VAL A 56 -21.07 -12.10 -26.54
N VAL A 57 -20.52 -11.84 -27.73
CA VAL A 57 -19.12 -11.42 -27.89
C VAL A 57 -18.84 -10.10 -27.17
N ALA A 58 -19.75 -9.13 -27.23
CA ALA A 58 -19.61 -7.86 -26.53
C ALA A 58 -19.59 -8.04 -25.00
N VAL A 59 -20.49 -8.86 -24.45
CA VAL A 59 -20.53 -9.16 -23.00
C VAL A 59 -19.26 -9.87 -22.55
N VAL A 60 -18.78 -10.84 -23.34
CA VAL A 60 -17.52 -11.54 -23.09
C VAL A 60 -16.35 -10.56 -23.07
N ASN A 61 -16.24 -9.70 -24.09
CA ASN A 61 -15.16 -8.73 -24.20
C ASN A 61 -15.17 -7.76 -23.01
N LEU A 62 -16.36 -7.25 -22.65
CA LEU A 62 -16.54 -6.40 -21.47
C LEU A 62 -16.13 -7.10 -20.18
N GLY A 63 -16.51 -8.37 -20.00
CA GLY A 63 -16.15 -9.14 -18.80
C GLY A 63 -14.65 -9.42 -18.69
N VAL A 64 -13.99 -9.72 -19.81
CA VAL A 64 -12.53 -9.90 -19.85
C VAL A 64 -11.82 -8.59 -19.52
N GLU A 65 -12.22 -7.50 -20.13
CA GLU A 65 -11.63 -6.18 -19.91
C GLU A 65 -11.84 -5.71 -18.47
N TRP A 66 -13.05 -5.92 -17.93
CA TRP A 66 -13.36 -5.66 -16.52
C TRP A 66 -12.45 -6.47 -15.59
N ASN A 67 -12.30 -7.77 -15.82
CA ASN A 67 -11.43 -8.62 -15.01
C ASN A 67 -9.94 -8.24 -15.13
N ARG A 68 -9.50 -7.81 -16.32
CA ARG A 68 -8.14 -7.28 -16.52
C ARG A 68 -7.92 -6.02 -15.70
N ARG A 69 -8.83 -5.05 -15.83
CA ARG A 69 -8.77 -3.77 -15.12
C ARG A 69 -8.87 -3.97 -13.61
N ASN A 70 -9.74 -4.86 -13.14
CA ASN A 70 -9.86 -5.17 -11.71
C ASN A 70 -8.56 -5.75 -11.14
N ARG A 71 -7.86 -6.60 -11.90
CA ARG A 71 -6.54 -7.12 -11.49
C ARG A 71 -5.46 -6.05 -11.45
N GLU A 72 -5.53 -5.06 -12.32
CA GLU A 72 -4.60 -3.93 -12.33
C GLU A 72 -4.84 -3.01 -11.13
N THR A 73 -6.11 -2.66 -10.85
CA THR A 73 -6.49 -1.91 -9.65
C THR A 73 -6.07 -2.64 -8.37
N ASP A 74 -6.37 -3.93 -8.26
CA ASP A 74 -5.95 -4.78 -7.14
C ASP A 74 -4.43 -4.74 -6.88
N ARG A 75 -3.62 -4.68 -7.95
CA ARG A 75 -2.15 -4.60 -7.83
C ARG A 75 -1.71 -3.23 -7.34
N LEU A 76 -2.35 -2.16 -7.81
CA LEU A 76 -2.09 -0.80 -7.35
C LEU A 76 -2.48 -0.64 -5.88
N ASP A 77 -3.67 -1.09 -5.50
CA ASP A 77 -4.15 -1.00 -4.11
C ASP A 77 -3.24 -1.78 -3.15
N ARG A 78 -2.78 -2.97 -3.54
CA ARG A 78 -1.80 -3.74 -2.74
C ARG A 78 -0.47 -3.02 -2.64
N ALA A 79 0.02 -2.42 -3.72
CA ALA A 79 1.28 -1.68 -3.71
C ALA A 79 1.17 -0.41 -2.84
N GLU A 80 0.05 0.30 -2.90
CA GLU A 80 -0.23 1.46 -2.04
C GLU A 80 -0.38 1.05 -0.57
N GLY A 81 -1.10 -0.04 -0.29
CA GLY A 81 -1.24 -0.61 1.05
C GLY A 81 0.10 -0.98 1.67
N GLN A 82 0.97 -1.65 0.92
CA GLN A 82 2.32 -2.00 1.36
C GLN A 82 3.17 -0.77 1.65
N ARG A 83 3.14 0.25 0.78
CA ARG A 83 3.86 1.51 0.99
C ARG A 83 3.39 2.23 2.24
N ALA A 84 2.08 2.30 2.47
CA ALA A 84 1.51 2.93 3.64
C ALA A 84 1.89 2.19 4.94
N GLU A 85 1.91 0.86 4.91
CA GLU A 85 2.34 0.04 6.05
C GLU A 85 3.84 0.24 6.35
N ASP A 86 4.69 0.20 5.33
CA ASP A 86 6.13 0.45 5.47
C ASP A 86 6.41 1.85 6.01
N GLU A 87 5.66 2.87 5.56
CA GLU A 87 5.80 4.23 6.06
C GLU A 87 5.37 4.33 7.53
N ARG A 88 4.28 3.67 7.93
CA ARG A 88 3.87 3.58 9.35
C ARG A 88 4.94 2.92 10.21
N ARG A 89 5.46 1.77 9.79
CA ARG A 89 6.55 1.07 10.50
C ARG A 89 7.79 1.94 10.63
N ARG A 90 8.17 2.67 9.58
CA ARG A 90 9.29 3.62 9.63
C ARG A 90 9.04 4.77 10.60
N ARG A 91 7.83 5.33 10.63
CA ARG A 91 7.45 6.40 11.57
C ARG A 91 7.48 5.91 13.02
N GLU A 92 6.93 4.73 13.29
CA GLU A 92 6.98 4.14 14.63
C GLU A 92 8.40 3.85 15.09
N ASN A 93 9.24 3.28 14.23
CA ASN A 93 10.64 3.02 14.56
C ASN A 93 11.41 4.31 14.83
N ARG A 94 11.17 5.37 14.06
CA ARG A 94 11.75 6.70 14.30
C ARG A 94 11.28 7.28 15.63
N ALA A 95 9.99 7.18 15.95
CA ALA A 95 9.44 7.65 17.21
C ALA A 95 10.04 6.90 18.41
N ARG A 96 10.15 5.57 18.33
CA ARG A 96 10.79 4.75 19.37
C ARG A 96 12.28 5.06 19.53
N ALA A 97 12.99 5.31 18.44
CA ALA A 97 14.40 5.70 18.49
C ALA A 97 14.58 7.10 19.09
N ALA A 98 13.71 8.05 18.75
CA ALA A 98 13.71 9.39 19.33
C ALA A 98 13.40 9.35 20.83
N ALA A 99 12.40 8.56 21.25
CA ALA A 99 12.05 8.38 22.66
C ALA A 99 13.23 7.82 23.47
N ARG A 100 13.92 6.79 22.95
CA ARG A 100 15.12 6.23 23.60
C ARG A 100 16.24 7.25 23.76
N ARG A 101 16.52 8.05 22.72
CA ARG A 101 17.53 9.11 22.81
C ARG A 101 17.16 10.20 23.81
N ALA A 102 15.88 10.57 23.88
CA ALA A 102 15.40 11.54 24.86
C ALA A 102 15.57 11.03 26.30
N GLU A 103 15.22 9.76 26.53
CA GLU A 103 15.40 9.12 27.83
C GLU A 103 16.88 9.02 28.23
N GLU A 104 17.76 8.62 27.30
CA GLU A 104 19.21 8.61 27.52
C GLU A 104 19.75 10.01 27.84
N ALA A 105 19.32 11.03 27.10
CA ALA A 105 19.72 12.41 27.32
C ALA A 105 19.24 12.93 28.69
N GLU A 106 18.03 12.59 29.11
CA GLU A 106 17.52 12.92 30.45
C GLU A 106 18.34 12.25 31.55
N ARG A 107 18.66 10.96 31.39
CA ARG A 107 19.50 10.23 32.34
C ARG A 107 20.89 10.87 32.46
N GLN A 108 21.52 11.20 31.34
CA GLN A 108 22.82 11.89 31.34
C GLN A 108 22.75 13.27 31.99
N THR A 109 21.71 14.06 31.68
CA THR A 109 21.52 15.39 32.27
C THR A 109 21.32 15.31 33.78
N ARG A 110 20.53 14.36 34.26
CA ARG A 110 20.35 14.12 35.70
C ARG A 110 21.67 13.73 36.36
N ARG A 111 22.41 12.80 35.77
CA ARG A 111 23.71 12.35 36.31
C ARG A 111 24.71 13.49 36.41
N ALA A 112 24.85 14.28 35.34
CA ALA A 112 25.72 15.45 35.31
C ALA A 112 25.35 16.47 36.39
N ARG A 113 24.05 16.68 36.65
CA ARG A 113 23.59 17.59 37.71
C ARG A 113 24.04 17.13 39.10
N VAL A 114 23.93 15.83 39.40
CA VAL A 114 24.36 15.29 40.71
C VAL A 114 25.88 15.32 40.85
N GLU A 115 26.62 15.05 39.78
CA GLU A 115 28.09 15.17 39.76
C GLU A 115 28.54 16.61 40.05
N ILE A 116 27.93 17.61 39.40
CA ILE A 116 28.18 19.03 39.65
C ILE A 116 27.87 19.40 41.11
N GLU A 117 26.76 18.91 41.67
CA GLU A 117 26.38 19.18 43.06
C GLU A 117 27.39 18.59 44.06
N ARG A 118 27.88 17.38 43.80
CA ARG A 118 28.93 16.75 44.60
C ARG A 118 30.25 17.50 44.52
N ASP A 119 30.66 17.94 43.33
CA ASP A 119 31.90 18.68 43.15
C ASP A 119 31.83 20.05 43.84
N LEU A 120 30.68 20.74 43.76
CA LEU A 120 30.46 21.99 44.48
C LEU A 120 30.46 21.79 46.00
N ALA A 121 29.83 20.73 46.50
CA ALA A 121 29.85 20.39 47.93
C ALA A 121 31.27 20.07 48.42
N LEU A 122 32.06 19.37 47.61
CA LEU A 122 33.46 19.06 47.92
C LEU A 122 34.30 20.34 47.98
N LEU A 123 34.19 21.22 46.98
CA LEU A 123 34.89 22.50 46.97
C LEU A 123 34.52 23.37 48.18
N THR A 124 33.23 23.39 48.54
CA THR A 124 32.74 24.15 49.70
C THR A 124 33.31 23.59 51.01
N PHE A 125 33.37 22.27 51.16
CA PHE A 125 33.99 21.63 52.33
C PHE A 125 35.50 21.85 52.41
N LEU A 126 36.21 21.83 51.28
CA LEU A 126 37.65 22.12 51.24
C LEU A 126 37.96 23.59 51.58
N ALA A 127 37.07 24.52 51.21
CA ALA A 127 37.19 25.93 51.55
C ALA A 127 36.86 26.19 53.04
N ASP A 128 35.85 25.51 53.58
CA ASP A 128 35.44 25.59 54.98
C ASP A 128 34.98 24.21 55.50
N PRO A 129 35.81 23.51 56.32
CA PRO A 129 35.51 22.18 56.83
C PRO A 129 34.58 22.22 58.06
N SER A 130 33.48 22.97 57.95
CA SER A 130 32.42 23.01 58.97
C SER A 130 31.52 21.77 58.89
N GLU A 131 30.89 21.40 60.01
CA GLU A 131 30.00 20.23 60.04
C GLU A 131 28.80 20.36 59.11
N GLN A 132 28.33 21.58 58.87
CA GLN A 132 27.27 21.83 57.90
C GLN A 132 27.70 21.46 56.47
N ASN A 133 28.94 21.78 56.07
CA ASN A 133 29.46 21.45 54.75
C ASN A 133 29.78 19.95 54.63
N ARG A 134 30.20 19.32 55.73
CA ARG A 134 30.39 17.87 55.82
C ARG A 134 29.08 17.10 55.59
N GLN A 135 27.98 17.55 56.19
CA GLN A 135 26.65 16.97 55.97
C GLN A 135 26.20 17.10 54.52
N LYS A 136 26.37 18.29 53.91
CA LYS A 136 26.03 18.53 52.49
C LYS A 136 26.82 17.61 51.55
N LEU A 137 28.14 17.46 51.77
CA LEU A 137 28.98 16.56 50.98
C LEU A 137 28.56 15.10 51.13
N THR A 138 28.25 14.67 52.36
CA THR A 138 27.78 13.29 52.64
C THR A 138 26.47 13.00 51.92
N GLN A 139 25.54 13.96 51.91
CA GLN A 139 24.25 13.84 51.23
C GLN A 139 24.39 13.75 49.71
N ALA A 140 25.26 14.57 49.11
CA ALA A 140 25.54 14.52 47.67
C ALA A 140 26.22 13.20 47.24
N ILE A 141 27.12 12.65 48.07
CA ILE A 141 27.74 11.34 47.82
C ILE A 141 26.71 10.20 47.92
N ALA A 142 25.81 10.26 48.90
CA ALA A 142 24.75 9.25 49.06
C ALA A 142 23.79 9.22 47.85
N LEU A 143 23.42 10.39 47.31
CA LEU A 143 22.61 10.50 46.09
C LEU A 143 23.32 9.90 44.87
N LEU A 144 24.64 10.11 44.75
CA LEU A 144 25.44 9.49 43.68
C LEU A 144 25.54 7.96 43.81
N SER A 145 25.66 7.43 45.03
CA SER A 145 25.68 5.98 45.23
C SER A 145 24.32 5.34 44.92
N GLU A 146 23.22 5.96 45.34
CA GLU A 146 21.87 5.49 45.03
C GLU A 146 21.60 5.51 43.51
N TYR A 147 22.10 6.53 42.81
CA TYR A 147 22.00 6.60 41.35
C TYR A 147 22.87 5.56 40.63
N ARG A 148 23.99 5.16 41.23
CA ARG A 148 24.85 4.08 40.71
C ARG A 148 24.19 2.70 40.89
N ASP A 149 23.49 2.48 41.99
CA ASP A 149 22.84 1.20 42.29
C ASP A 149 21.50 1.02 41.57
N SER A 150 20.94 2.10 41.00
CA SER A 150 19.70 2.10 40.22
C SER A 150 19.88 2.05 38.69
N LEU A 151 21.13 1.90 38.22
CA LEU A 151 21.51 1.68 36.82
C LEU A 151 21.58 0.19 36.46
#